data_AF-A0A2R4WJD2-F1
#
_entry.id   AF-A0A2R4WJD2-F1
#
_cell.length_a   1.000
_cell.length_b   1.000
_cell.length_c   1.000
_cell.angle_alpha   90.00
_cell.angle_beta   90.00
_cell.angle_gamma   90.00
#
_symmetry.space_group_name_H-M   'P 1'
#
loop_
_entity.id
_entity.type
_entity.pdbx_description
1 polymer ?
#
loop_
_entity_poly.entity_id
_entity_poly.type
_entity_poly.pdbx_seq_one_letter_code
_entity_poly.pdbx_strand_id
1 'polypeptide(L)'
;MDATANTHDQIVTLTADIISAYVSSNHLQSAELPKLISDVYGALNEMARGSKTPPEPAHPKATPSEIRRSITHDFLISFEDGKSYKTLRRHLTLRGLTPEAYRQKWGLPHDYPMTSASYSEQRSELARSLGLGQQRRRSVRNEEGDDAVEAVGTPAPDTTPAPDATLEATEAPETPGEGKPRRGRRGP
;
A
#
# COMPACT_ATOMS: atom_id res chain seq x y z
N MET A 1 -10.68 -40.23 -21.97
CA MET A 1 -11.63 -39.13 -21.69
C MET A 1 -12.37 -39.40 -20.36
N ASP A 2 -11.69 -40.01 -19.39
CA ASP A 2 -12.37 -40.79 -18.34
C ASP A 2 -12.36 -40.15 -16.95
N ALA A 3 -11.53 -39.11 -16.75
CA ALA A 3 -11.39 -38.44 -15.46
C ALA A 3 -12.65 -37.67 -15.03
N THR A 4 -13.34 -37.00 -15.97
CA THR A 4 -14.52 -36.18 -15.67
C THR A 4 -15.76 -37.02 -15.34
N ALA A 5 -15.88 -38.21 -15.92
CA ALA A 5 -16.99 -39.13 -15.63
C ALA A 5 -16.90 -39.67 -14.20
N ASN A 6 -15.70 -39.99 -13.73
CA ASN A 6 -15.47 -40.43 -12.34
C ASN A 6 -15.78 -39.31 -11.33
N THR A 7 -15.40 -38.06 -11.63
CA THR A 7 -15.75 -36.92 -10.78
C THR A 7 -17.27 -36.70 -10.68
N HIS A 8 -18.00 -36.86 -11.78
CA HIS A 8 -19.46 -36.74 -11.77
C HIS A 8 -20.12 -37.80 -10.87
N ASP A 9 -19.70 -39.05 -10.99
CA ASP A 9 -20.22 -40.16 -10.18
C ASP A 9 -19.93 -39.97 -8.67
N GLN A 10 -18.73 -39.47 -8.35
CA GLN A 10 -18.36 -39.08 -6.98
C GLN A 10 -19.24 -37.95 -6.43
N ILE A 11 -19.52 -36.92 -7.23
CA ILE A 11 -20.40 -35.82 -6.81
C ILE A 11 -21.81 -36.32 -6.56
N VAL A 12 -22.34 -37.20 -7.41
CA VAL A 12 -23.69 -37.78 -7.22
C VAL A 12 -23.73 -38.60 -5.92
N THR A 13 -22.71 -39.41 -5.66
CA THR A 13 -22.60 -40.22 -4.43
C THR A 13 -22.55 -39.34 -3.19
N LEU A 14 -21.68 -38.32 -3.17
CA LEU A 14 -21.58 -37.37 -2.05
C LEU A 14 -22.86 -36.56 -1.85
N THR A 15 -23.53 -36.17 -2.93
CA THR A 15 -24.82 -35.46 -2.85
C THR A 15 -25.87 -36.35 -2.18
N ALA A 16 -25.97 -37.63 -2.58
CA ALA A 16 -26.91 -38.58 -2.00
C ALA A 16 -26.65 -38.81 -0.51
N ASP A 17 -25.38 -38.97 -0.12
CA ASP A 17 -24.97 -39.15 1.28
C ASP A 17 -25.35 -37.93 2.13
N ILE A 18 -25.03 -36.72 1.68
CA ILE A 18 -25.36 -35.47 2.40
C ILE A 18 -26.87 -35.31 2.57
N ILE A 19 -27.65 -35.55 1.51
CA ILE A 19 -29.10 -35.38 1.56
C ILE A 19 -29.76 -36.46 2.43
N SER A 20 -29.28 -37.70 2.37
CA SER A 20 -29.78 -38.78 3.24
C SER A 20 -29.56 -38.46 4.71
N ALA A 21 -28.38 -37.93 5.07
CA ALA A 21 -28.09 -37.47 6.42
C ALA A 21 -28.99 -36.30 6.83
N TYR A 22 -29.18 -35.32 5.94
CA TYR A 22 -30.01 -34.14 6.21
C TYR A 22 -31.49 -34.50 6.42
N VAL A 23 -32.06 -35.35 5.56
CA VAL A 23 -33.47 -35.78 5.67
C VAL A 23 -33.68 -36.74 6.84
N SER A 24 -32.67 -37.53 7.24
CA SER A 24 -32.77 -38.37 8.44
C SER A 24 -32.85 -37.56 9.75
N SER A 25 -32.28 -36.35 9.75
CA SER A 25 -32.21 -35.48 10.93
C SER A 25 -33.23 -34.34 10.91
N ASN A 26 -33.84 -34.03 9.76
CA ASN A 26 -34.74 -32.89 9.57
C ASN A 26 -36.02 -33.31 8.85
N HIS A 27 -37.17 -32.76 9.27
CA HIS A 27 -38.42 -32.93 8.53
C HIS A 27 -38.55 -31.87 7.43
N LEU A 28 -38.71 -32.32 6.20
CA LEU A 28 -38.90 -31.47 5.01
C LEU A 28 -40.20 -31.85 4.30
N GLN A 29 -40.80 -30.88 3.61
CA GLN A 29 -41.92 -31.16 2.72
C GLN A 29 -41.43 -31.81 1.43
N SER A 30 -42.22 -32.74 0.86
CA SER A 30 -41.85 -33.42 -0.38
C SER A 30 -41.61 -32.46 -1.56
N ALA A 31 -42.19 -31.25 -1.51
CA ALA A 31 -42.01 -30.20 -2.51
C ALA A 31 -40.62 -29.53 -2.46
N GLU A 32 -39.91 -29.59 -1.33
CA GLU A 32 -38.60 -28.95 -1.15
C GLU A 32 -37.43 -29.85 -1.53
N LEU A 33 -37.65 -31.17 -1.59
CA LEU A 33 -36.62 -32.15 -1.94
C LEU A 33 -35.94 -31.89 -3.30
N PRO A 34 -36.68 -31.61 -4.40
CA PRO A 34 -36.04 -31.39 -5.70
C PRO A 34 -35.12 -30.16 -5.69
N LYS A 35 -35.52 -29.11 -4.97
CA LYS A 35 -34.74 -27.88 -4.83
C LYS A 35 -33.46 -28.12 -4.02
N LEU A 36 -33.58 -28.83 -2.90
CA LEU A 36 -32.41 -29.18 -2.07
C LEU A 36 -31.39 -30.01 -2.87
N ILE A 37 -31.87 -30.98 -3.65
CA ILE A 37 -31.00 -31.80 -4.51
C ILE A 37 -30.27 -30.93 -5.53
N SER A 38 -30.97 -30.02 -6.21
CA SER A 38 -30.33 -29.14 -7.20
C SER A 38 -29.31 -28.19 -6.57
N ASP A 39 -29.60 -27.66 -5.38
CA ASP A 39 -28.74 -26.70 -4.70
C ASP A 39 -27.43 -27.35 -4.24
N VAL A 40 -27.52 -28.52 -3.58
CA VAL A 40 -26.34 -29.25 -3.09
C VAL A 40 -25.50 -29.79 -4.25
N TYR A 41 -26.14 -30.41 -5.24
CA TYR A 41 -25.44 -30.92 -6.43
C TYR A 41 -24.77 -29.76 -7.20
N GLY A 42 -25.45 -28.63 -7.34
CA GLY A 42 -24.91 -27.40 -7.94
C GLY A 42 -23.66 -26.92 -7.21
N ALA A 43 -23.73 -26.77 -5.88
CA ALA A 43 -22.61 -26.33 -5.06
C ALA A 43 -21.40 -27.27 -5.15
N LEU A 44 -21.61 -28.59 -5.08
CA LEU A 44 -20.53 -29.58 -5.20
C LEU A 44 -19.92 -29.57 -6.61
N ASN A 45 -20.75 -29.43 -7.66
CA ASN A 45 -20.28 -29.37 -9.03
C ASN A 45 -19.51 -28.08 -9.33
N GLU A 46 -19.90 -26.94 -8.78
CA GLU A 46 -19.17 -25.68 -8.88
C GLU A 46 -17.79 -25.78 -8.22
N MET A 47 -17.72 -26.37 -7.02
CA MET A 47 -16.46 -26.63 -6.32
C MET A 47 -15.57 -27.60 -7.09
N ALA A 48 -16.12 -28.71 -7.58
CA ALA A 48 -15.36 -29.73 -8.31
C ALA A 48 -14.83 -29.24 -9.67
N ARG A 49 -15.56 -28.34 -10.34
CA ARG A 49 -15.12 -27.70 -11.59
C ARG A 49 -14.11 -26.57 -11.37
N GLY A 50 -13.78 -26.24 -10.12
CA GLY A 50 -12.85 -25.17 -9.77
C GLY A 50 -13.29 -23.79 -10.28
N SER A 51 -14.57 -23.63 -10.59
CA SER A 51 -15.07 -22.45 -11.27
C SER A 51 -15.68 -21.46 -10.29
N LYS A 52 -14.84 -20.48 -9.95
CA LYS A 52 -15.18 -19.10 -9.59
C LYS A 52 -16.13 -18.95 -8.40
N THR A 53 -15.52 -18.72 -7.23
CA THR A 53 -15.86 -17.52 -6.43
C THR A 53 -16.35 -16.42 -7.39
N PRO A 54 -17.52 -15.80 -7.17
CA PRO A 54 -17.92 -14.63 -7.94
C PRO A 54 -16.69 -13.75 -8.11
N PRO A 55 -16.34 -13.28 -9.32
CA PRO A 55 -15.12 -12.52 -9.49
C PRO A 55 -15.16 -11.40 -8.45
N GLU A 56 -14.34 -11.53 -7.40
CA GLU A 56 -13.92 -10.39 -6.63
C GLU A 56 -13.41 -9.45 -7.71
N PRO A 57 -14.07 -8.30 -7.91
CA PRO A 57 -13.94 -7.54 -9.13
C PRO A 57 -12.45 -7.32 -9.32
N ALA A 58 -11.89 -7.96 -10.36
CA ALA A 58 -10.47 -7.89 -10.68
C ALA A 58 -10.12 -6.41 -10.65
N HIS A 59 -9.37 -6.00 -9.62
CA HIS A 59 -9.24 -4.61 -9.16
C HIS A 59 -9.52 -3.65 -10.31
N PRO A 60 -10.75 -3.11 -10.44
CA PRO A 60 -11.06 -2.27 -11.57
C PRO A 60 -10.07 -1.13 -11.44
N LYS A 61 -9.16 -1.01 -12.42
CA LYS A 61 -8.24 0.12 -12.53
C LYS A 61 -9.05 1.34 -12.13
N ALA A 62 -8.64 2.00 -11.04
CA ALA A 62 -9.49 2.99 -10.40
C ALA A 62 -9.96 3.95 -11.49
N THR A 63 -11.27 4.10 -11.65
CA THR A 63 -11.77 4.93 -12.74
C THR A 63 -11.27 6.36 -12.53
N PRO A 64 -11.00 7.14 -13.58
CA PRO A 64 -10.52 8.51 -13.42
C PRO A 64 -11.42 9.36 -12.50
N SER A 65 -12.73 9.06 -12.49
CA SER A 65 -13.72 9.67 -11.61
C SER A 65 -13.54 9.28 -10.14
N GLU A 66 -13.23 8.02 -9.83
CA GLU A 66 -12.94 7.56 -8.47
C GLU A 66 -11.60 8.10 -7.96
N ILE A 67 -10.59 8.19 -8.82
CA ILE A 67 -9.29 8.79 -8.49
C ILE A 67 -9.50 10.26 -8.09
N ARG A 68 -10.26 11.02 -8.89
CA ARG A 68 -10.60 12.41 -8.55
C ARG A 68 -11.40 12.52 -7.27
N ARG A 69 -12.35 11.61 -7.02
CA ARG A 69 -13.14 11.57 -5.78
C ARG A 69 -12.32 11.17 -4.55
N SER A 70 -11.25 10.39 -4.73
CA SER A 70 -10.37 9.98 -3.64
C SER A 70 -9.48 11.12 -3.12
N ILE A 71 -9.32 12.20 -3.89
CA ILE A 71 -8.46 13.34 -3.54
C ILE A 71 -9.37 14.47 -3.03
N THR A 72 -9.39 14.66 -1.72
CA THR A 72 -10.02 15.82 -1.08
C THR A 72 -8.95 16.72 -0.47
N HIS A 73 -9.25 18.01 -0.33
CA HIS A 73 -8.32 18.98 0.28
C HIS A 73 -7.88 18.56 1.69
N ASP A 74 -8.82 18.09 2.52
CA ASP A 74 -8.56 17.70 3.91
C ASP A 74 -7.99 16.29 4.07
N PHE A 75 -8.43 15.34 3.23
CA PHE A 75 -8.12 13.92 3.35
C PHE A 75 -8.07 13.21 2.01
N LEU A 76 -7.36 12.08 1.95
CA LEU A 76 -7.34 11.15 0.83
C LEU A 76 -8.07 9.87 1.22
N ILE A 77 -8.83 9.29 0.30
CA ILE A 77 -9.49 8.00 0.48
C ILE A 77 -8.56 6.90 -0.01
N SER A 78 -8.30 5.91 0.84
CA SER A 78 -7.49 4.74 0.50
C SER A 78 -8.32 3.72 -0.29
N PHE A 79 -7.78 3.19 -1.39
CA PHE A 79 -8.42 2.14 -2.19
C PHE A 79 -8.29 0.75 -1.54
N GLU A 80 -7.40 0.58 -0.55
CA GLU A 80 -7.26 -0.71 0.18
C GLU A 80 -8.38 -0.96 1.19
N ASP A 81 -8.97 0.09 1.76
CA ASP A 81 -9.95 -0.02 2.85
C ASP A 81 -11.08 1.01 2.81
N GLY A 82 -11.08 1.93 1.85
CA GLY A 82 -12.12 2.95 1.69
C GLY A 82 -12.12 4.03 2.78
N LYS A 83 -11.11 4.08 3.65
CA LYS A 83 -11.06 5.03 4.78
C LYS A 83 -10.35 6.32 4.39
N SER A 84 -10.73 7.41 5.06
CA SER A 84 -10.12 8.73 4.88
C SER A 84 -8.87 8.88 5.75
N TYR A 85 -7.79 9.37 5.14
CA TYR A 85 -6.49 9.56 5.77
C TYR A 85 -5.90 10.92 5.37
N LYS A 86 -5.29 11.63 6.33
CA LYS A 86 -4.49 12.83 6.02
C LYS A 86 -3.20 12.48 5.26
N THR A 87 -2.63 11.30 5.53
CA THR A 87 -1.44 10.79 4.86
C THR A 87 -1.60 9.31 4.56
N LEU A 88 -1.54 8.93 3.28
CA LEU A 88 -1.57 7.53 2.86
C LEU A 88 -0.24 6.82 3.14
N ARG A 89 0.89 7.55 3.15
CA ARG A 89 2.23 6.96 3.40
C ARG A 89 2.29 6.09 4.66
N ARG A 90 1.72 6.56 5.77
CA ARG A 90 1.69 5.83 7.04
C ARG A 90 0.82 4.58 6.95
N HIS A 91 -0.33 4.67 6.28
CA HIS A 91 -1.21 3.54 6.08
C HIS A 91 -0.55 2.44 5.23
N LEU A 92 0.14 2.83 4.16
CA LEU A 92 0.83 1.92 3.26
C LEU A 92 2.02 1.22 3.94
N THR A 93 2.83 1.96 4.72
CA THR A 93 3.96 1.35 5.46
C THR A 93 3.50 0.34 6.51
N LEU A 94 2.39 0.60 7.20
CA LEU A 94 1.81 -0.37 8.14
C LEU A 94 1.39 -1.69 7.47
N ARG A 95 1.07 -1.64 6.18
CA ARG A 95 0.73 -2.82 5.36
C ARG A 95 1.92 -3.41 4.60
N GLY A 96 3.12 -2.87 4.77
CA GLY A 96 4.30 -3.27 4.01
C GLY A 96 4.24 -2.91 2.51
N LEU A 97 3.34 -2.00 2.11
CA LEU A 97 3.20 -1.54 0.73
C LEU A 97 4.01 -0.27 0.52
N THR A 98 4.78 -0.24 -0.57
CA THR A 98 5.43 1.00 -1.01
C THR A 98 4.43 1.88 -1.76
N PRO A 99 4.60 3.21 -1.76
CA PRO A 99 3.73 4.11 -2.52
C PRO A 99 3.69 3.80 -4.02
N GLU A 100 4.79 3.30 -4.58
CA GLU A 100 4.87 2.89 -5.98
C GLU A 100 4.10 1.60 -6.25
N ALA A 101 4.28 0.57 -5.41
CA ALA A 101 3.54 -0.68 -5.52
C ALA A 101 2.03 -0.44 -5.39
N TYR A 102 1.61 0.48 -4.52
CA TYR A 102 0.22 0.87 -4.40
C TYR A 102 -0.32 1.52 -5.69
N ARG A 103 0.45 2.41 -6.32
CA ARG A 103 0.06 3.02 -7.61
C ARG A 103 -0.06 1.97 -8.72
N GLN A 104 0.89 1.04 -8.80
CA GLN A 104 0.87 -0.05 -9.79
C GLN A 104 -0.30 -1.00 -9.57
N LYS A 105 -0.56 -1.39 -8.31
CA LYS A 105 -1.63 -2.33 -7.93
C LYS A 105 -3.01 -1.83 -8.35
N TRP A 106 -3.26 -0.53 -8.19
CA TRP A 106 -4.57 0.08 -8.47
C TRP A 106 -4.62 0.88 -9.77
N GLY A 107 -3.51 0.97 -10.50
CA GLY A 107 -3.41 1.71 -11.76
C GLY A 107 -3.52 3.24 -11.60
N LEU A 108 -3.04 3.80 -10.49
CA LEU A 108 -3.10 5.25 -10.25
C LEU A 108 -2.04 5.99 -11.09
N PRO A 109 -2.31 7.24 -11.50
CA PRO A 109 -1.33 8.13 -12.10
C PRO A 109 -0.08 8.29 -11.23
N HIS A 110 1.06 8.51 -11.87
CA HIS A 110 2.31 8.81 -11.18
C HIS A 110 2.22 10.07 -10.31
N ASP A 111 1.39 11.04 -10.73
CA ASP A 111 1.13 12.31 -10.03
C ASP A 111 0.13 12.20 -8.87
N TYR A 112 -0.26 10.97 -8.47
CA TYR A 112 -1.20 10.82 -7.37
C TYR A 112 -0.59 11.25 -6.03
N PRO A 113 -1.20 12.21 -5.29
CA PRO A 113 -0.67 12.68 -4.03
C PRO A 113 -0.77 11.57 -2.96
N MET A 114 0.22 11.51 -2.06
CA MET A 114 0.22 10.56 -0.94
C MET A 114 -0.13 11.21 0.41
N THR A 115 -0.38 12.51 0.38
CA THR A 115 -0.69 13.36 1.52
C THR A 115 -1.73 14.39 1.10
N SER A 116 -2.61 14.79 2.02
CA SER A 116 -3.62 15.80 1.73
C SER A 116 -3.02 17.19 1.54
N ALA A 117 -3.73 18.04 0.81
CA ALA A 117 -3.33 19.42 0.58
C ALA A 117 -3.21 20.17 1.91
N SER A 118 -4.23 20.07 2.77
CA SER A 118 -4.25 20.67 4.11
C SER A 118 -3.05 20.23 4.98
N TYR A 119 -2.67 18.95 4.94
CA TYR A 119 -1.49 18.47 5.69
C TYR A 119 -0.18 19.05 5.13
N SER A 120 -0.09 19.17 3.80
CA SER A 120 1.07 19.72 3.11
C SER A 120 1.23 21.21 3.39
N GLU A 121 0.13 21.97 3.40
CA GLU A 121 0.07 23.38 3.74
C GLU A 121 0.54 23.64 5.18
N GLN A 122 -0.05 22.95 6.17
CA GLN A 122 0.33 23.07 7.58
C GLN A 122 1.82 22.80 7.81
N ARG A 123 2.36 21.74 7.19
CA ARG A 123 3.79 21.41 7.30
C ARG A 123 4.66 22.46 6.61
N SER A 124 4.21 23.01 5.49
CA SER A 124 4.94 24.07 4.78
C SER A 124 4.97 25.38 5.55
N GLU A 125 3.88 25.77 6.22
CA GLU A 125 3.79 26.96 7.06
C GLU A 125 4.70 26.84 8.27
N LEU A 126 4.67 25.70 8.96
CA LEU A 126 5.60 25.40 10.06
C LEU A 126 7.06 25.44 9.59
N ALA A 127 7.37 24.90 8.41
CA ALA A 127 8.74 24.97 7.88
C ALA A 127 9.17 26.41 7.54
N ARG A 128 8.24 27.24 7.02
CA ARG A 128 8.50 28.66 6.75
C ARG A 128 8.71 29.46 8.03
N SER A 129 7.90 29.21 9.07
CA SER A 129 8.06 29.88 10.37
C SER A 129 9.33 29.44 11.09
N LEU A 130 9.76 28.18 10.90
CA LEU A 130 11.03 27.64 11.40
C LEU A 130 12.25 28.01 10.52
N GLY A 131 12.08 28.80 9.46
CA GLY A 131 13.20 29.36 8.68
C GLY A 131 13.83 28.43 7.62
N LEU A 132 13.29 27.23 7.40
CA LEU A 132 13.83 26.18 6.50
C LEU A 132 13.57 26.44 5.00
N GLY A 133 13.51 27.71 4.58
CA GLY A 133 13.23 28.12 3.20
C GLY A 133 13.75 29.50 2.79
N GLN A 134 14.43 30.23 3.68
CA GLN A 134 14.94 31.58 3.42
C GLN A 134 16.32 31.60 2.74
N GLN A 135 17.00 30.45 2.66
CA GLN A 135 18.37 30.36 2.14
C GLN A 135 18.44 30.70 0.64
N ARG A 136 17.42 30.32 -0.14
CA ARG A 136 17.34 30.64 -1.58
C ARG A 136 17.00 32.10 -1.86
N ARG A 137 16.37 32.82 -0.92
CA ARG A 137 16.10 34.27 -1.06
C ARG A 137 17.29 35.14 -0.66
N ARG A 138 18.19 34.63 0.18
CA ARG A 138 19.42 35.36 0.57
C ARG A 138 20.46 35.36 -0.54
N SER A 139 20.55 34.31 -1.37
CA SER A 139 21.48 34.28 -2.50
C SER A 139 21.09 35.25 -3.62
N VAL A 140 19.80 35.42 -3.93
CA VAL A 140 19.35 36.40 -4.96
C VAL A 140 19.46 37.84 -4.48
N ARG A 141 19.35 38.09 -3.16
CA ARG A 141 19.46 39.45 -2.61
C ARG A 141 20.90 39.97 -2.54
N ASN A 142 21.90 39.09 -2.56
CA ASN A 142 23.31 39.47 -2.57
C ASN A 142 23.85 39.81 -3.98
N GLU A 143 23.03 39.68 -5.05
CA GLU A 143 23.46 39.94 -6.43
C GLU A 143 22.91 41.27 -7.01
N GLU A 144 22.10 42.04 -6.27
CA GLU A 144 21.53 43.32 -6.74
C GLU A 144 22.10 44.56 -6.02
N GLY A 145 23.31 44.46 -5.45
CA GLY A 145 23.97 45.59 -4.79
C GLY A 145 25.48 45.47 -4.79
N ASP A 146 26.09 45.65 -5.97
CA ASP A 146 27.33 46.42 -6.17
C ASP A 146 27.72 46.35 -7.66
N ASP A 147 27.47 47.44 -8.38
CA ASP A 147 28.08 47.72 -9.67
C ASP A 147 29.48 48.35 -9.44
N ALA A 148 30.46 47.84 -10.21
CA ALA A 148 31.83 48.31 -10.47
C ALA A 148 32.96 47.91 -9.48
N VAL A 149 33.80 46.91 -9.83
CA VAL A 149 34.97 47.05 -10.74
C VAL A 149 35.54 45.68 -11.19
N GLU A 150 36.13 45.71 -12.39
CA GLU A 150 36.71 44.66 -13.23
C GLU A 150 37.55 43.53 -12.59
N ALA A 151 37.39 42.32 -13.13
CA ALA A 151 38.46 41.62 -13.86
C ALA A 151 37.91 40.47 -14.73
N VAL A 152 38.15 40.58 -16.03
CA VAL A 152 37.81 39.62 -17.09
C VAL A 152 38.69 38.37 -17.01
N GLY A 153 38.08 37.18 -17.16
CA GLY A 153 38.84 35.95 -17.41
C GLY A 153 37.98 34.68 -17.53
N THR A 154 37.41 34.44 -18.72
CA THR A 154 37.09 33.08 -19.19
C THR A 154 37.43 33.00 -20.68
N PRO A 155 37.86 31.83 -21.20
CA PRO A 155 36.85 30.86 -21.63
C PRO A 155 37.17 29.40 -21.27
N ALA A 156 36.10 28.62 -21.08
CA ALA A 156 36.04 27.16 -20.96
C ALA A 156 36.26 26.47 -22.34
N PRO A 157 35.92 25.18 -22.59
CA PRO A 157 35.64 24.00 -21.75
C PRO A 157 36.36 22.71 -22.23
N ASP A 158 36.42 21.60 -21.46
CA ASP A 158 36.12 20.26 -22.02
C ASP A 158 35.98 19.09 -21.00
N THR A 159 34.99 18.24 -21.29
CA THR A 159 34.82 16.78 -21.08
C THR A 159 34.80 16.13 -19.66
N THR A 160 33.61 15.69 -19.25
CA THR A 160 33.26 14.54 -18.34
C THR A 160 33.81 13.21 -18.91
N PRO A 161 33.97 12.04 -18.21
CA PRO A 161 33.30 11.54 -16.98
C PRO A 161 34.17 10.72 -15.98
N ALA A 162 33.52 10.23 -14.91
CA ALA A 162 33.95 9.21 -13.91
C ALA A 162 34.46 7.87 -14.54
N PRO A 163 35.03 6.84 -13.84
CA PRO A 163 34.80 6.44 -12.43
C PRO A 163 35.98 5.74 -11.66
N ASP A 164 35.65 5.32 -10.42
CA ASP A 164 36.16 4.13 -9.69
C ASP A 164 37.27 4.24 -8.61
N ALA A 165 37.24 3.26 -7.68
CA ALA A 165 37.97 3.05 -6.40
C ALA A 165 37.18 3.52 -5.15
N THR A 166 36.34 2.71 -4.49
CA THR A 166 36.50 1.39 -3.83
C THR A 166 37.37 1.41 -2.56
N LEU A 167 36.85 0.77 -1.49
CA LEU A 167 37.52 0.27 -0.27
C LEU A 167 37.91 1.37 0.76
N GLU A 168 37.91 1.19 2.07
CA GLU A 168 37.62 0.08 2.97
C GLU A 168 37.49 0.65 4.39
N ALA A 169 36.96 -0.19 5.29
CA ALA A 169 37.20 -0.34 6.73
C ALA A 169 38.07 0.67 7.50
N THR A 170 37.63 0.96 8.73
CA THR A 170 38.35 0.81 10.04
C THR A 170 37.69 1.76 11.04
N GLU A 171 36.91 1.27 12.00
CA GLU A 171 37.33 0.77 13.33
C GLU A 171 37.35 1.89 14.39
N ALA A 172 36.82 1.56 15.57
CA ALA A 172 36.55 2.42 16.72
C ALA A 172 37.82 2.97 17.40
N PRO A 173 37.69 3.82 18.43
CA PRO A 173 37.66 3.22 19.77
C PRO A 173 36.70 3.88 20.78
N GLU A 174 36.05 2.98 21.52
CA GLU A 174 35.91 2.90 22.98
C GLU A 174 35.73 4.17 23.86
N THR A 175 34.63 4.12 24.61
CA THR A 175 34.29 4.81 25.87
C THR A 175 35.22 4.44 27.04
N PRO A 176 35.23 5.22 28.14
CA PRO A 176 34.63 4.68 29.37
C PRO A 176 34.01 5.71 30.35
N GLY A 177 33.04 5.28 31.17
CA GLY A 177 32.57 5.98 32.38
C GLY A 177 31.05 6.02 32.53
N GLU A 178 30.37 4.90 32.83
CA GLU A 178 30.17 4.34 34.19
C GLU A 178 29.24 5.21 35.07
N GLY A 179 27.99 4.77 35.25
CA GLY A 179 26.97 5.43 36.10
C GLY A 179 25.77 4.52 36.37
N LYS A 180 26.02 3.47 37.14
CA LYS A 180 25.20 2.30 37.51
C LYS A 180 23.81 2.62 38.15
N PRO A 181 22.80 1.72 38.05
CA PRO A 181 21.42 1.97 38.43
C PRO A 181 21.13 1.68 39.91
N ARG A 182 20.15 2.39 40.51
CA ARG A 182 19.62 2.06 41.83
C ARG A 182 18.33 1.27 41.73
N ARG A 183 18.48 -0.04 41.92
CA ARG A 183 17.41 -1.00 42.21
C ARG A 183 17.04 -0.91 43.69
N GLY A 184 15.74 -0.86 43.97
CA GLY A 184 15.11 -1.55 45.10
C GLY A 184 14.79 -0.72 46.34
N ARG A 185 13.50 -0.72 46.72
CA ARG A 185 13.12 -1.11 48.08
C ARG A 185 11.68 -1.62 48.14
N ARG A 186 11.55 -2.87 48.58
CA ARG A 186 10.34 -3.51 49.10
C ARG A 186 10.05 -3.01 50.53
N GLY A 187 8.76 -3.01 50.86
CA GLY A 187 8.19 -3.38 52.16
C GLY A 187 8.01 -2.24 53.17
N PRO A 188 7.31 -2.50 54.29
CA PRO A 188 6.62 -3.73 54.70
C PRO A 188 5.15 -3.83 54.26
#